data_AF-A0A2H9VN21-F1
#
_entry.id   AF-A0A2H9VN21-F1
#
_cell.length_a   1.000
_cell.length_b   1.000
_cell.length_c   1.000
_cell.angle_alpha   90.00
_cell.angle_beta   90.00
_cell.angle_gamma   90.00
#
_symmetry.space_group_name_H-M   'P 1'
#
loop_
_entity.id
_entity.type
_entity.pdbx_description
1 polymer ?
#
loop_
_entity_poly.entity_id
_entity_poly.type
_entity_poly.pdbx_seq_one_letter_code
_entity_poly.pdbx_strand_id
1 'polypeptide(L)' 'MISPQEANSPRHYMLLVVAIVIGIAGVYLRFFDFKFASAIANVLLVIGTGIALKAVFAIIK' A
#
# COMPACT_ATOMS: atom_id res chain seq x y z
N MET A 1 14.13 -18.67 -9.79
CA MET A 1 14.99 -17.63 -9.19
C MET A 1 14.89 -16.43 -10.10
N ILE A 2 14.33 -15.32 -9.60
CA ILE A 2 14.24 -14.05 -10.35
C ILE A 2 15.64 -13.51 -10.55
N SER A 3 15.91 -12.94 -11.71
CA SER A 3 17.15 -12.19 -11.91
C SER A 3 17.15 -10.89 -11.08
N PRO A 4 18.28 -10.42 -10.52
CA PRO A 4 18.33 -9.15 -9.80
C PRO A 4 17.75 -7.96 -10.59
N GLN A 5 17.75 -8.04 -11.92
CA GLN A 5 17.22 -7.04 -12.84
C GLN A 5 15.68 -7.01 -12.87
N GLU A 6 15.01 -8.15 -12.72
CA GLU A 6 13.54 -8.24 -12.69
C GLU A 6 12.99 -7.81 -11.33
N ALA A 7 13.65 -8.17 -10.23
CA ALA A 7 13.29 -7.71 -8.88
C ALA A 7 13.38 -6.18 -8.75
N ASN A 8 14.29 -5.56 -9.52
CA ASN A 8 14.51 -4.12 -9.54
C ASN A 8 13.64 -3.40 -10.60
N SER A 9 12.59 -4.05 -11.13
CA SER A 9 11.77 -3.42 -12.15
C SER A 9 10.98 -2.22 -11.58
N PRO A 10 10.93 -1.07 -12.30
CA PRO A 10 10.22 0.14 -11.84
C PRO A 10 8.74 -0.09 -11.47
N ARG A 11 8.14 -1.13 -12.07
CA ARG A 11 6.74 -1.51 -11.84
C ARG A 11 6.48 -1.94 -10.40
N HIS A 12 7.43 -2.63 -9.76
CA HIS A 12 7.29 -3.04 -8.37
C HIS A 12 7.34 -1.85 -7.41
N TYR A 13 8.25 -0.91 -7.67
CA TYR A 13 8.36 0.32 -6.89
C TYR A 13 7.10 1.18 -7.00
N MET A 14 6.50 1.29 -8.19
CA MET A 14 5.22 1.99 -8.36
C MET A 14 4.10 1.40 -7.50
N LEU A 15 3.96 0.06 -7.46
CA LEU A 15 2.94 -0.59 -6.63
C LEU A 15 3.17 -0.32 -5.14
N LEU A 16 4.43 -0.31 -4.71
CA LEU A 16 4.81 -0.03 -3.32
C LEU A 16 4.52 1.43 -2.95
N VAL A 17 4.81 2.38 -3.84
CA VAL A 17 4.48 3.81 -3.67
C VAL A 17 2.97 4.00 -3.52
N VAL A 18 2.15 3.35 -4.37
CA VAL A 18 0.69 3.41 -4.26
C VAL A 18 0.21 2.90 -2.90
N ALA A 19 0.75 1.77 -2.43
CA ALA A 19 0.41 1.23 -1.12
C ALA A 19 0.76 2.19 0.02
N ILE A 20 1.94 2.82 -0.03
CA ILE A 20 2.39 3.79 0.97
C ILE A 20 1.47 5.02 0.99
N VAL A 21 1.15 5.58 -0.17
CA VAL A 21 0.26 6.76 -0.26
C VAL A 21 -1.11 6.45 0.33
N ILE A 22 -1.68 5.29 0.04
CA ILE A 22 -2.97 4.84 0.61
C ILE A 22 -2.87 4.69 2.13
N GLY A 23 -1.78 4.09 2.63
CA GLY A 23 -1.53 3.95 4.07
C GLY A 23 -1.43 5.30 4.77
N ILE A 24 -0.64 6.23 4.23
CA ILE A 24 -0.50 7.59 4.76
C ILE A 24 -1.84 8.33 4.75
N ALA A 25 -2.60 8.24 3.66
CA ALA A 25 -3.93 8.85 3.58
C ALA A 25 -4.87 8.30 4.67
N GLY A 26 -4.85 6.99 4.92
CA GLY A 26 -5.61 6.36 6.00
C GLY A 26 -5.20 6.84 7.39
N VAL A 27 -3.90 7.03 7.63
CA VAL A 27 -3.36 7.58 8.89
C VAL A 27 -3.88 9.00 9.11
N TYR A 28 -3.78 9.88 8.11
CA TYR A 28 -4.29 11.25 8.24
C TYR A 28 -5.80 11.28 8.46
N LEU A 29 -6.55 10.51 7.67
CA LEU A 29 -8.01 10.49 7.75
C LEU A 29 -8.52 10.01 9.12
N ARG A 30 -7.75 9.17 9.82
CA ARG A 30 -8.09 8.70 11.18
C ARG A 30 -8.21 9.85 12.20
N PHE A 31 -7.53 10.96 11.95
CA PHE A 31 -7.54 12.13 12.85
C PHE A 31 -8.49 13.24 12.38
N PHE A 32 -9.26 13.03 11.32
CA PHE A 32 -10.27 13.99 10.88
C PHE A 32 -11.52 13.88 11.76
N ASP A 33 -12.13 15.04 12.04
CA ASP A 33 -13.34 15.12 12.85
C ASP A 33 -14.60 14.98 11.97
N PHE A 34 -14.93 13.73 11.61
CA PHE A 34 -16.24 13.41 11.01
C PHE A 34 -16.66 11.97 11.30
N LYS A 35 -17.97 11.73 11.25
CA LYS A 35 -18.65 10.48 11.66
C LYS A 35 -18.03 9.19 11.10
N PHE A 36 -17.44 9.24 9.91
CA PHE A 36 -16.93 8.06 9.21
C PHE A 36 -15.39 7.99 9.13
N ALA A 37 -14.66 8.92 9.74
CA ALA A 37 -13.20 9.02 9.69
C ALA A 37 -12.52 7.68 10.02
N SER A 38 -12.85 7.11 11.18
CA SER A 38 -12.30 5.82 11.63
C SER A 38 -12.65 4.65 10.72
N ALA A 39 -13.89 4.61 10.20
CA ALA A 39 -14.34 3.53 9.32
C ALA A 39 -13.58 3.56 7.98
N ILE A 40 -13.46 4.75 7.37
CA ILE A 40 -12.74 4.91 6.11
C ILE A 40 -11.24 4.68 6.30
N ALA A 41 -10.65 5.14 7.41
CA ALA A 41 -9.26 4.86 7.75
C ALA A 41 -8.97 3.35 7.85
N ASN A 42 -9.87 2.57 8.46
CA ASN A 42 -9.74 1.12 8.53
C ASN A 42 -9.85 0.45 7.13
N VAL A 43 -10.76 0.93 6.27
CA VAL A 43 -10.86 0.45 4.88
C VAL A 43 -9.57 0.73 4.10
N LEU A 44 -9.03 1.95 4.23
CA LEU A 44 -7.76 2.32 3.60
C LEU A 44 -6.60 1.47 4.12
N LEU A 45 -6.57 1.14 5.42
CA LEU A 45 -5.58 0.23 6.00
C LEU A 45 -5.65 -1.16 5.35
N VAL A 46 -6.84 -1.75 5.21
CA VAL A 46 -7.03 -3.07 4.59
C VAL A 46 -6.59 -3.04 3.12
N ILE A 47 -7.01 -2.03 2.36
CA ILE A 47 -6.65 -1.88 0.95
C ILE A 47 -5.13 -1.68 0.79
N GLY A 48 -4.55 -0.75 1.54
CA GLY A 48 -3.12 -0.45 1.50
C GLY A 48 -2.27 -1.67 1.86
N THR A 49 -2.66 -2.42 2.89
CA THR A 49 -2.00 -3.68 3.27
C THR A 49 -2.09 -4.72 2.17
N GLY A 50 -3.26 -4.90 1.56
CA GLY A 50 -3.45 -5.84 0.45
C GLY A 50 -2.57 -5.52 -0.76
N ILE A 51 -2.45 -4.24 -1.13
CA ILE A 51 -1.58 -3.79 -2.23
C ILE A 51 -0.11 -3.96 -1.86
N ALA A 52 0.29 -3.63 -0.63
CA ALA A 52 1.66 -3.82 -0.16
C ALA A 52 2.08 -5.29 -0.22
N LEU A 53 1.23 -6.20 0.29
CA LEU A 53 1.48 -7.65 0.22
C LEU A 53 1.60 -8.14 -1.22
N LYS A 54 0.72 -7.67 -2.12
CA LYS A 54 0.80 -7.99 -3.55
C LYS A 54 2.11 -7.49 -4.17
N ALA A 55 2.57 -6.28 -3.81
CA ALA A 55 3.84 -5.74 -4.29
C ALA A 55 5.03 -6.58 -3.79
N VAL A 56 5.05 -6.91 -2.49
CA VAL A 56 6.09 -7.74 -1.86
C VAL A 56 6.16 -9.12 -2.50
N PHE A 57 5.02 -9.80 -2.66
CA PHE A 57 5.00 -11.12 -3.32
C PHE A 57 5.37 -11.05 -4.80
N ALA A 58 5.11 -9.94 -5.48
CA ALA A 58 5.58 -9.75 -6.85
C ALA A 58 7.10 -9.51 -6.95
N ILE A 59 7.73 -8.95 -5.91
CA ILE A 59 9.19 -8.77 -5.84
C ILE A 59 9.91 -10.07 -5.49
N ILE A 60 9.31 -10.88 -4.59
CA ILE A 60 9.93 -12.11 -4.07
C ILE A 60 9.79 -13.30 -5.05
N LYS A 61 8.81 -13.26 -5.97
CA LYS A 61 8.47 -14.38 -6.87
C LYS A 61 9.20 -14.36 -8.20
#